data_AF-A0A424PQF3-F1
#
_entry.id   AF-A0A424PQF3-F1
#
_cell.length_a   1.000
_cell.length_b   1.000
_cell.length_c   1.000
_cell.angle_alpha   90.00
_cell.angle_beta   90.00
_cell.angle_gamma   90.00
#
_symmetry.space_group_name_H-M   'P 1'
#
loop_
_entity.id
_entity.type
_entity.pdbx_description
1 polymer ?
#
loop_
_entity_poly.entity_id
_entity_poly.type
_entity_poly.pdbx_seq_one_letter_code
_entity_poly.pdbx_strand_id
1 'polypeptide(L)' 'MGHLQDLNISYFKHLKQAWKMAFWFGLGSLRLIIHGILPNVDIEAGQSTVRKYTGAPAED' A
#
# COMPACT_ATOMS: atom_id res chain seq x y z
N MET A 1 -15.34 15.53 -4.96
CA MET A 1 -15.78 14.87 -3.71
C MET A 1 -17.00 13.95 -3.88
N GLY A 2 -17.61 13.83 -5.08
CA GLY A 2 -18.78 12.95 -5.30
C GLY A 2 -18.55 11.48 -4.89
N HIS A 3 -17.34 10.95 -5.13
CA HIS A 3 -16.96 9.59 -4.76
C HIS A 3 -16.97 9.29 -3.24
N LEU A 4 -16.96 10.33 -2.38
CA LEU A 4 -17.09 10.16 -0.92
C LEU A 4 -18.52 9.85 -0.50
N GLN A 5 -19.50 10.39 -1.22
CA GLN A 5 -20.93 10.12 -1.01
C GLN A 5 -21.28 8.70 -1.46
N ASP A 6 -20.70 8.25 -2.57
CA ASP A 6 -20.86 6.87 -3.07
C ASP A 6 -20.34 5.82 -2.08
N LEU A 7 -19.28 6.15 -1.34
CA LEU A 7 -18.65 5.28 -0.35
C LEU A 7 -19.14 5.50 1.09
N ASN A 8 -20.02 6.49 1.32
CA ASN A 8 -20.48 6.92 2.65
C ASN A 8 -19.34 7.06 3.67
N ILE A 9 -18.23 7.70 3.28
CA ILE A 9 -17.08 7.94 4.16
C ILE A 9 -16.85 9.42 4.42
N SER A 10 -16.45 9.75 5.64
CA SER A 10 -16.05 11.12 5.98
C SER A 10 -14.75 11.50 5.26
N TYR A 11 -14.58 12.80 5.00
CA TYR A 11 -13.36 13.34 4.39
C TYR A 11 -12.09 12.89 5.13
N PHE A 12 -12.09 12.92 6.46
CA PHE A 12 -10.94 12.48 7.27
C PHE A 12 -10.64 10.99 7.10
N LYS A 13 -11.66 10.13 6.93
CA LYS A 13 -11.45 8.70 6.66
C LYS A 13 -10.81 8.50 5.28
N HIS A 14 -11.31 9.21 4.26
CA HIS A 14 -10.73 9.19 2.93
C HIS A 14 -9.28 9.69 2.90
N LEU A 15 -9.01 10.81 3.58
CA LEU A 15 -7.67 11.38 3.69
C LEU A 15 -6.71 10.37 4.33
N LYS A 16 -7.09 9.75 5.45
CA LYS A 16 -6.26 8.71 6.11
C LYS A 16 -6.00 7.52 5.18
N GLN A 17 -7.00 7.06 4.43
CA GLN A 17 -6.83 5.96 3.48
C GLN A 17 -5.88 6.35 2.33
N ALA A 18 -6.04 7.54 1.76
CA ALA A 18 -5.18 8.05 0.69
C ALA A 18 -3.71 8.17 1.16
N TRP A 19 -3.48 8.71 2.36
CA TRP A 19 -2.13 8.80 2.95
C TRP A 19 -1.53 7.44 3.26
N LYS A 20 -2.34 6.48 3.77
CA LYS A 20 -1.89 5.10 3.99
C LYS A 20 -1.47 4.44 2.67
N MET A 21 -2.26 4.61 1.60
CA MET A 21 -1.91 4.12 0.26
C MET A 21 -0.61 4.72 -0.26
N ALA A 22 -0.50 6.05 -0.23
CA ALA A 22 0.66 6.77 -0.72
C ALA A 22 1.94 6.33 0.00
N PHE A 23 1.89 6.17 1.33
CA PHE A 23 3.02 5.70 2.11
C PHE A 23 3.47 4.29 1.70
N TRP A 24 2.54 3.31 1.66
CA TRP A 24 2.91 1.92 1.35
C TRP A 24 3.36 1.73 -0.09
N PHE A 25 2.72 2.38 -1.06
CA PHE A 25 3.12 2.30 -2.46
C PHE A 25 4.43 3.05 -2.72
N GLY A 26 4.64 4.20 -2.07
CA GLY A 26 5.92 4.90 -2.10
C GLY A 26 7.05 4.03 -1.55
N LEU A 27 6.87 3.48 -0.35
CA LEU A 27 7.85 2.57 0.26
C LEU A 27 8.09 1.32 -0.59
N GLY A 28 7.02 0.71 -1.13
CA GLY A 28 7.11 -0.45 -2.02
C GLY A 28 7.90 -0.18 -3.28
N SER A 29 7.66 0.96 -3.92
CA SER A 29 8.38 1.37 -5.13
C SER A 29 9.87 1.54 -4.85
N LEU A 30 10.24 2.17 -3.73
CA LEU A 30 11.64 2.31 -3.32
C LEU A 30 12.29 0.95 -3.07
N ARG A 31 11.60 0.04 -2.37
CA ARG A 31 12.09 -1.33 -2.11
C ARG A 31 12.33 -2.09 -3.42
N LEU A 32 11.42 -1.97 -4.39
CA LEU A 32 11.57 -2.62 -5.70
C LEU A 32 12.73 -2.04 -6.53
N ILE A 33 12.95 -0.72 -6.47
CA ILE A 33 14.11 -0.09 -7.11
C ILE A 33 15.41 -0.63 -6.48
N ILE A 34 15.48 -0.70 -5.15
CA ILE A 34 16.65 -1.24 -4.44
C ILE A 34 16.86 -2.72 -4.82
N HIS A 35 15.81 -3.53 -4.81
CA HIS A 35 15.88 -4.95 -5.20
C HIS A 35 16.35 -5.12 -6.65
N GLY A 36 15.95 -4.23 -7.57
CA GLY A 36 16.44 -4.24 -8.95
C GLY A 36 17.96 -3.98 -9.07
N ILE A 37 18.55 -3.23 -8.13
CA ILE A 37 20.00 -2.94 -8.09
C ILE A 37 20.75 -4.02 -7.28
N LEU A 38 20.17 -4.46 -6.16
CA LEU A 38 20.72 -5.42 -5.21
C LEU A 38 19.72 -6.57 -5.02
N PRO A 39 19.64 -7.55 -5.94
CA PRO A 39 18.58 -8.57 -5.94
C PRO A 39 18.59 -9.49 -4.72
N ASN A 40 19.73 -9.61 -4.04
CA ASN A 40 19.85 -10.41 -2.82
C ASN A 40 19.44 -9.64 -1.56
N VAL A 41 19.17 -8.34 -1.67
CA VAL A 41 18.69 -7.48 -0.59
C VAL A 41 17.19 -7.28 -0.81
N ASP A 42 16.39 -7.73 0.17
CA ASP A 42 14.93 -7.62 0.16
C ASP A 42 14.22 -8.39 -0.98
N ILE A 43 14.40 -9.72 -0.98
CA ILE A 43 13.88 -10.65 -2.00
C ILE A 43 12.35 -10.62 -2.10
N GLU A 44 11.65 -10.34 -1.00
CA GLU A 44 10.19 -10.26 -0.94
C GLU A 44 9.65 -8.84 -1.12
N ALA A 45 10.44 -7.89 -1.64
CA ALA A 45 10.12 -6.45 -1.69
C ALA A 45 8.68 -6.15 -2.17
N GLY A 46 8.27 -6.71 -3.31
CA GLY A 46 6.94 -6.51 -3.89
C GLY A 46 5.84 -7.20 -3.10
N GLN A 47 5.92 -8.53 -2.96
CA GLN A 47 4.89 -9.35 -2.33
C GLN A 47 4.61 -8.91 -0.88
N SER A 48 5.66 -8.67 -0.10
CA SER A 48 5.53 -8.25 1.29
C SER A 48 4.91 -6.85 1.42
N THR A 49 5.17 -5.93 0.47
CA THR A 49 4.57 -4.59 0.52
C THR A 49 3.08 -4.63 0.22
N VAL A 50 2.68 -5.38 -0.81
CA VAL A 50 1.26 -5.56 -1.15
C VAL A 50 0.53 -6.21 0.01
N ARG A 51 1.07 -7.30 0.58
CA ARG A 51 0.49 -8.00 1.74
C ARG A 51 0.29 -7.07 2.94
N LYS A 52 1.25 -6.18 3.23
CA LYS A 52 1.13 -5.20 4.32
C LYS A 52 0.05 -4.14 4.04
N TYR A 53 -0.12 -3.74 2.78
CA TYR A 53 -1.14 -2.77 2.40
C TYR A 53 -2.55 -3.38 2.44
N THR A 54 -2.74 -4.55 1.82
CA THR A 54 -4.04 -5.24 1.72
C THR A 54 -4.49 -5.87 3.03
N GLY A 55 -3.55 -6.17 3.94
CA GLY A 55 -3.78 -7.01 5.11
C GLY A 55 -3.51 -8.49 4.81
N ALA A 56 -3.42 -9.33 5.84
CA ALA A 56 -3.46 -10.78 5.67
C ALA A 56 -4.79 -11.16 4.99
N PRO A 57 -4.81 -12.16 4.09
CA PRO A 57 -6.08 -12.70 3.61
C PRO A 57 -6.94 -13.06 4.84
N ALA A 58 -8.23 -12.75 4.78
CA ALA A 58 -9.16 -13.31 5.75
C ALA A 58 -9.01 -14.84 5.67
N GLU A 59 -8.70 -15.48 6.80
CA GLU A 59 -8.81 -16.93 6.90
C GLU A 59 -10.26 -17.29 6.56
N ASP A 60 -10.41 -18.01 5.45
CA ASP A 60 -11.64 -18.57 4.90
C ASP A 60 -12.17 -19.76 5.72
#